data_AF-A0A6A0HS45-F1
#
_entry.id   AF-A0A6A0HS45-F1
#
_cell.length_a   1.000
_cell.length_b   1.000
_cell.length_c   1.000
_cell.angle_alpha   90.00
_cell.angle_beta   90.00
_cell.angle_gamma   90.00
#
_symmetry.space_group_name_H-M   'P 1'
#
loop_
_entity.id
_entity.type
_entity.pdbx_description
1 polymer ?
#
loop_
_entity_poly.entity_id
_entity_poly.type
_entity_poly.pdbx_seq_one_letter_code
_entity_poly.pdbx_strand_id
1 'polypeptide(L)'
;MSCQISICRNNVRPELAMRQQLWTSIGFASLLLLSVLALKFAAPLAHLLPRCVMYDLFGLPCPTCGATRAFLACARGDFAAAFAANPLTTLIYASLFVAAGVLLAATVANKNILNRLHAAPLTIVRRIAAVALGANWIYLLARESIK
;
A
#
# COMPACT_ATOMS: atom_id res chain seq x y z
N MET A 1 -31.19 26.89 16.95
CA MET A 1 -30.00 26.57 17.79
C MET A 1 -29.12 25.55 17.07
N SER A 2 -28.37 25.93 16.02
CA SER A 2 -27.61 24.96 15.19
C SER A 2 -26.20 25.45 14.80
N CYS A 3 -25.71 26.55 15.40
CA CYS A 3 -24.47 27.22 14.99
C CYS A 3 -23.36 27.08 16.05
N GLN A 4 -23.06 25.86 16.53
CA GLN A 4 -21.89 25.64 17.40
C GLN A 4 -21.07 24.37 17.11
N ILE A 5 -21.53 23.46 16.25
CA ILE A 5 -20.80 22.19 16.01
C ILE A 5 -19.64 22.35 15.01
N SER A 6 -19.67 23.36 14.13
CA SER A 6 -18.63 23.56 13.10
C SER A 6 -17.33 24.18 13.67
N ILE A 7 -17.44 25.08 14.65
CA ILE A 7 -16.29 25.86 15.17
C ILE A 7 -15.34 24.98 15.99
N CYS A 8 -15.84 23.96 16.71
CA CYS A 8 -15.00 23.05 17.47
C CYS A 8 -14.19 22.06 16.60
N ARG A 9 -14.53 21.89 15.31
CA ARG A 9 -13.82 20.97 14.41
C ARG A 9 -12.54 21.57 13.82
N ASN A 10 -12.47 22.89 13.77
CA ASN A 10 -11.40 23.63 13.09
C ASN A 10 -10.29 24.10 14.03
N ASN A 11 -10.43 23.92 15.34
CA ASN A 11 -9.40 24.29 16.31
C ASN A 11 -8.51 23.09 16.65
N VAL A 12 -8.03 22.37 15.62
CA VAL A 12 -6.96 21.38 15.81
C VAL A 12 -5.71 22.18 16.17
N ARG A 13 -5.30 22.12 17.44
CA ARG A 13 -4.11 22.86 17.88
C ARG A 13 -2.93 22.46 16.98
N PRO A 14 -2.15 23.42 16.45
CA PRO A 14 -1.09 23.14 15.49
C PRO A 14 -0.04 22.15 16.03
N GLU A 15 0.18 22.15 17.34
CA GLU A 15 1.01 21.18 18.07
C GLU A 15 0.51 19.72 17.96
N LEU A 16 -0.80 19.49 18.06
CA LEU A 16 -1.42 18.17 17.93
C LEU A 16 -1.30 17.67 16.50
N ALA A 17 -1.52 18.55 15.52
CA ALA A 17 -1.40 18.22 14.11
C ALA A 17 0.05 17.87 13.72
N MET A 18 1.04 18.59 14.27
CA MET A 18 2.46 18.29 14.05
C MET A 18 2.87 16.96 14.68
N ARG A 19 2.44 16.70 15.93
CA ARG A 19 2.66 15.40 16.60
C ARG A 19 2.04 14.26 15.79
N GLN A 20 0.83 14.42 15.29
CA GLN A 20 0.17 13.43 14.44
C GLN A 20 0.97 13.12 13.16
N GLN A 21 1.51 14.14 12.50
CA GLN A 21 2.36 13.92 11.32
C GLN A 21 3.68 13.21 11.66
N LEU A 22 4.29 13.54 12.79
CA LEU A 22 5.48 12.83 13.25
C LEU A 22 5.19 11.34 13.51
N TRP A 23 4.11 11.04 14.26
CA TRP A 23 3.71 9.66 14.57
C TRP A 23 3.34 8.85 13.33
N THR A 24 2.64 9.45 12.37
CA THR A 24 2.35 8.76 11.09
C THR A 24 3.62 8.51 10.29
N SER A 25 4.55 9.47 10.21
CA SER A 25 5.84 9.28 9.54
C SER A 25 6.62 8.12 10.17
N ILE A 26 6.70 8.08 11.50
CA ILE A 26 7.32 6.98 12.25
C ILE A 26 6.59 5.66 11.97
N GLY A 27 5.26 5.66 11.96
CA GLY A 27 4.45 4.47 11.67
C GLY A 27 4.72 3.91 10.28
N PHE A 28 4.72 4.74 9.24
CA PHE A 28 5.03 4.32 7.87
C PHE A 28 6.47 3.82 7.73
N ALA A 29 7.44 4.52 8.33
CA ALA A 29 8.84 4.10 8.32
C ALA A 29 9.03 2.75 9.04
N SER A 30 8.38 2.57 10.21
CA SER A 30 8.44 1.33 10.98
C SER A 30 7.77 0.18 10.22
N LEU A 31 6.61 0.42 9.59
CA LEU A 31 5.91 -0.58 8.77
C LEU A 31 6.77 -1.01 7.58
N LEU A 32 7.36 -0.06 6.85
CA LEU A 32 8.29 -0.37 5.75
C LEU A 32 9.48 -1.17 6.25
N LEU A 33 10.13 -0.74 7.33
CA LEU A 33 11.29 -1.43 7.88
C LEU A 33 10.95 -2.86 8.33
N LEU A 34 9.88 -3.03 9.11
CA LEU A 34 9.41 -4.34 9.57
C LEU A 34 9.02 -5.24 8.40
N SER A 35 8.43 -4.68 7.34
CA SER A 35 8.07 -5.44 6.16
C SER A 35 9.30 -5.99 5.43
N VAL A 36 10.36 -5.18 5.29
CA VAL A 36 11.63 -5.59 4.67
C VAL A 36 12.34 -6.62 5.55
N LEU A 37 12.35 -6.42 6.87
CA LEU A 37 12.96 -7.35 7.81
C LEU A 37 12.24 -8.70 7.82
N ALA A 38 10.91 -8.70 7.97
CA ALA A 38 10.09 -9.90 7.94
C ALA A 38 10.33 -10.68 6.64
N LEU A 39 10.46 -10.00 5.50
CA LEU A 39 10.81 -10.63 4.24
C LEU A 39 12.20 -11.22 4.22
N LYS A 40 13.22 -10.58 4.80
CA LYS A 40 14.56 -11.18 4.86
C LYS A 40 14.53 -12.53 5.61
N PHE A 41 13.70 -12.65 6.64
CA PHE A 41 13.55 -13.88 7.40
C PHE A 41 12.58 -14.89 6.75
N ALA A 42 11.55 -14.41 6.05
CA ALA A 42 10.56 -15.27 5.39
C ALA A 42 10.95 -15.67 3.95
N ALA A 43 11.86 -14.94 3.29
CA ALA A 43 12.32 -15.22 1.93
C ALA A 43 12.95 -16.61 1.78
N PRO A 44 13.76 -17.09 2.73
CA PRO A 44 14.25 -18.47 2.71
C PRO A 44 13.11 -19.48 2.79
N LEU A 45 11.99 -19.19 3.43
CA LEU A 45 10.82 -20.08 3.51
C LEU A 45 9.82 -19.87 2.36
N ALA A 46 10.03 -18.85 1.50
CA ALA A 46 9.08 -18.50 0.46
C ALA A 46 8.89 -19.58 -0.61
N HIS A 47 9.89 -20.45 -0.80
CA HIS A 47 9.81 -21.59 -1.71
C HIS A 47 8.93 -22.73 -1.18
N LEU A 48 8.64 -22.75 0.13
CA LEU A 48 7.76 -23.71 0.78
C LEU A 48 6.29 -23.28 0.74
N LEU A 49 6.00 -22.03 0.33
CA LEU A 49 4.61 -21.62 0.16
C LEU A 49 4.01 -22.41 -1.01
N PRO A 50 2.91 -23.16 -0.77
CA PRO A 50 2.23 -23.87 -1.84
C PRO A 50 1.79 -22.89 -2.93
N ARG A 51 1.64 -23.41 -4.14
CA ARG A 51 0.95 -22.67 -5.20
C ARG A 51 -0.45 -22.30 -4.69
N CYS A 52 -1.01 -21.22 -5.24
CA CYS A 52 -2.31 -20.77 -4.78
C CYS A 52 -3.33 -21.91 -4.92
N VAL A 53 -3.95 -22.34 -3.82
CA VAL A 53 -4.87 -23.48 -3.80
C VAL A 53 -6.01 -23.32 -4.81
N MET A 54 -6.47 -22.08 -5.03
CA MET A 54 -7.48 -21.77 -6.06
C MET A 54 -6.97 -22.00 -7.48
N TYR A 55 -5.70 -21.69 -7.73
CA TYR A 55 -5.08 -21.96 -9.02
C TYR A 55 -4.90 -23.47 -9.23
N ASP A 56 -4.48 -24.20 -8.19
CA ASP A 56 -4.29 -25.65 -8.29
C ASP A 56 -5.62 -26.41 -8.45
N LEU A 57 -6.71 -25.93 -7.84
CA LEU A 57 -8.03 -26.56 -7.91
C LEU A 57 -8.86 -26.15 -9.12
N PHE A 58 -8.80 -24.88 -9.54
CA PHE A 58 -9.69 -24.33 -10.57
C PHE A 58 -8.96 -23.84 -11.82
N GLY A 59 -7.63 -23.84 -11.85
CA GLY A 59 -6.83 -23.28 -12.94
C GLY A 59 -6.94 -21.76 -13.07
N LEU A 60 -7.58 -21.09 -12.11
CA LEU A 60 -7.87 -19.66 -12.16
C LEU A 60 -7.02 -18.89 -11.14
N PRO A 61 -6.21 -17.90 -11.57
CA PRO A 61 -5.47 -17.05 -10.63
C PRO A 61 -6.43 -16.15 -9.86
N CYS A 62 -6.32 -16.13 -8.54
CA CYS A 62 -6.98 -15.14 -7.69
C CYS A 62 -6.24 -13.78 -7.75
N PRO A 63 -6.85 -12.64 -7.34
CA PRO A 63 -6.20 -11.33 -7.44
C PRO A 63 -4.92 -11.18 -6.61
N THR A 64 -4.71 -12.05 -5.63
CA THR A 64 -3.51 -12.10 -4.78
C THR A 64 -2.47 -13.11 -5.24
N CYS A 65 -2.70 -13.82 -6.35
CA CYS A 65 -1.71 -14.72 -6.93
C CYS A 65 -0.41 -13.97 -7.24
N GLY A 66 0.72 -14.51 -6.79
CA GLY A 66 2.03 -13.91 -6.99
C GLY A 66 2.35 -12.71 -6.08
N ALA A 67 1.48 -12.33 -5.14
CA ALA A 67 1.72 -11.19 -4.23
C ALA A 67 3.02 -11.35 -3.44
N THR A 68 3.29 -12.51 -2.84
CA THR A 68 4.54 -12.79 -2.11
C THR A 68 5.78 -12.66 -3.02
N ARG A 69 5.70 -13.13 -4.27
CA ARG A 69 6.81 -13.00 -5.23
C ARG A 69 7.03 -11.55 -5.63
N ALA A 70 5.95 -10.80 -5.86
CA ALA A 70 6.02 -9.37 -6.16
C ALA A 70 6.67 -8.60 -5.01
N PHE A 71 6.25 -8.90 -3.79
CA PHE A 71 6.77 -8.29 -2.58
C PHE A 71 8.26 -8.58 -2.36
N LEU A 72 8.70 -9.82 -2.59
CA LEU A 72 10.12 -10.20 -2.55
C LEU A 72 10.96 -9.52 -3.63
N ALA A 73 10.42 -9.42 -4.85
CA ALA A 73 11.09 -8.73 -5.96
C ALA A 73 11.24 -7.23 -5.66
N CYS A 74 10.18 -6.58 -5.16
CA CYS A 74 10.22 -5.20 -4.66
C CYS A 74 11.28 -5.01 -3.57
N ALA A 75 11.38 -5.92 -2.59
CA ALA A 75 12.35 -5.83 -1.52
C ALA A 75 13.81 -6.00 -1.99
N ARG A 76 14.03 -6.62 -3.15
CA ARG A 76 15.34 -6.70 -3.82
C ARG A 76 15.62 -5.51 -4.75
N GLY A 77 14.65 -4.61 -4.93
CA GLY A 77 14.72 -3.51 -5.90
C GLY A 77 14.38 -3.90 -7.34
N ASP A 78 13.92 -5.13 -7.58
CA ASP A 78 13.51 -5.60 -8.90
C ASP A 78 12.02 -5.33 -9.13
N PHE A 79 11.70 -4.08 -9.48
CA PHE A 79 10.33 -3.65 -9.73
C PHE A 79 9.73 -4.25 -11.01
N ALA A 80 10.56 -4.61 -11.99
CA ALA A 80 10.10 -5.22 -13.23
C ALA A 80 9.57 -6.64 -12.98
N ALA A 81 10.36 -7.46 -12.25
CA ALA A 81 9.91 -8.78 -11.84
C ALA A 81 8.73 -8.69 -10.86
N ALA A 82 8.68 -7.65 -10.01
CA ALA A 82 7.57 -7.44 -9.10
C ALA A 82 6.25 -7.18 -9.84
N PHE A 83 6.28 -6.25 -10.80
CA PHE A 83 5.11 -5.91 -11.60
C PHE A 83 4.64 -7.11 -12.42
N ALA A 84 5.58 -7.85 -13.02
CA ALA A 84 5.27 -9.08 -13.73
C ALA A 84 4.65 -10.14 -12.81
N ALA A 85 5.01 -10.19 -11.53
CA ALA A 85 4.45 -11.13 -10.56
C ALA A 85 3.04 -10.73 -10.12
N ASN A 86 2.83 -9.49 -9.69
CA ASN A 86 1.53 -8.95 -9.28
C ASN A 86 1.57 -7.40 -9.30
N PRO A 87 0.94 -6.75 -10.30
CA PRO A 87 0.94 -5.30 -10.43
C PRO A 87 0.35 -4.57 -9.22
N LEU A 88 -0.77 -5.07 -8.68
CA LEU A 88 -1.44 -4.42 -7.55
C LEU A 88 -0.55 -4.38 -6.31
N THR A 89 0.10 -5.51 -5.99
CA THR A 89 1.04 -5.60 -4.87
C THR A 89 2.22 -4.64 -5.05
N THR A 90 2.73 -4.57 -6.28
CA THR A 90 3.84 -3.67 -6.64
C THR A 90 3.45 -2.21 -6.43
N LEU A 91 2.27 -1.80 -6.90
CA LEU A 91 1.76 -0.44 -6.75
C LEU A 91 1.50 -0.09 -5.29
N ILE A 92 0.90 -1.00 -4.52
CA ILE A 92 0.69 -0.80 -3.07
C ILE A 92 2.03 -0.57 -2.38
N TYR A 93 3.03 -1.42 -2.64
CA TYR A 93 4.32 -1.29 -1.99
C TYR A 93 5.05 -0.01 -2.40
N ALA A 94 5.07 0.33 -3.70
CA ALA A 94 5.61 1.59 -4.18
C ALA A 94 4.93 2.80 -3.53
N SER A 95 3.60 2.76 -3.36
CA SER A 95 2.86 3.84 -2.70
C SER A 95 3.26 4.02 -1.24
N LEU A 96 3.61 2.95 -0.52
CA LEU A 96 4.11 3.04 0.85
C LEU A 96 5.46 3.77 0.91
N PHE A 97 6.39 3.46 -0.01
CA PHE A 97 7.68 4.16 -0.10
C PHE A 97 7.50 5.65 -0.41
N VAL A 98 6.65 5.97 -1.39
CA VAL A 98 6.34 7.36 -1.75
C VAL A 98 5.69 8.08 -0.58
N ALA A 99 4.70 7.48 0.09
CA ALA A 99 4.04 8.07 1.24
C ALA A 99 5.01 8.33 2.39
N ALA A 100 5.87 7.37 2.74
CA ALA A 100 6.88 7.53 3.77
C ALA A 100 7.87 8.67 3.43
N GLY A 101 8.36 8.72 2.19
CA GLY A 101 9.26 9.77 1.72
C GLY A 101 8.62 11.16 1.74
N VAL A 102 7.38 11.28 1.27
CA VAL A 102 6.62 12.54 1.27
C VAL A 102 6.33 13.01 2.69
N LEU A 103 5.90 12.11 3.59
CA LEU A 103 5.64 12.43 5.00
C LEU A 103 6.91 12.84 5.74
N LEU A 104 8.02 12.14 5.50
CA LEU A 104 9.32 12.48 6.07
C LEU A 104 9.80 13.85 5.57
N ALA A 105 9.76 14.10 4.26
CA ALA A 105 10.15 15.38 3.66
C ALA A 105 9.27 16.53 4.18
N ALA A 106 7.96 16.31 4.30
CA ALA A 106 7.04 17.29 4.87
C ALA A 106 7.35 17.59 6.34
N THR A 107 7.72 16.56 7.12
CA THR A 107 8.12 16.70 8.53
C THR A 107 9.42 17.49 8.65
N VAL A 108 10.43 17.19 7.84
CA VAL A 108 11.70 17.95 7.80
C VAL A 108 11.47 19.40 7.36
N ALA A 109 10.54 19.63 6.43
CA ALA A 109 10.18 20.97 5.96
C ALA A 109 9.21 21.72 6.90
N ASN A 110 8.85 21.17 8.07
CA ASN A 110 7.85 21.72 8.99
C ASN A 110 6.47 22.02 8.33
N LYS A 111 6.12 21.27 7.28
CA LYS A 111 4.83 21.41 6.56
C LYS A 111 3.86 20.34 7.03
N ASN A 112 2.67 20.76 7.48
CA ASN A 112 1.61 19.81 7.83
C ASN A 112 0.75 19.46 6.60
N ILE A 113 0.93 18.26 6.05
CA ILE A 113 0.23 17.79 4.85
C ILE A 113 -0.92 16.84 5.17
N LEU A 114 -0.91 16.17 6.33
CA LEU A 114 -1.95 15.21 6.71
C LEU A 114 -3.36 15.85 6.75
N ASN A 115 -3.44 17.10 7.18
CA ASN A 115 -4.72 17.82 7.23
C ASN A 115 -5.31 18.07 5.84
N ARG A 116 -4.49 18.08 4.78
CA ARG A 116 -4.95 18.23 3.39
C ARG A 116 -5.34 16.90 2.74
N LEU A 117 -4.81 15.78 3.23
CA LEU A 117 -5.04 14.45 2.68
C LEU A 117 -6.37 13.82 3.12
N HIS A 118 -6.98 14.30 4.20
CA HIS A 118 -8.22 13.75 4.78
C HIS A 118 -9.51 13.98 3.96
N ALA A 119 -9.44 14.62 2.80
CA ALA A 119 -10.63 15.09 2.07
C ALA A 119 -11.15 14.15 0.96
N ALA A 120 -10.56 12.97 0.74
CA ALA A 120 -11.05 12.07 -0.30
C ALA A 120 -12.36 11.38 0.14
N PRO A 121 -13.47 11.51 -0.61
CA PRO A 121 -14.71 10.82 -0.27
C PRO A 121 -14.53 9.31 -0.40
N LEU A 122 -15.04 8.55 0.57
CA LEU A 122 -14.91 7.09 0.63
C LEU A 122 -15.41 6.39 -0.64
N THR A 123 -16.38 6.99 -1.33
CA THR A 123 -16.89 6.49 -2.62
C THR A 123 -15.84 6.52 -3.72
N ILE A 124 -15.02 7.57 -3.81
CA ILE A 124 -13.93 7.66 -4.79
C ILE A 124 -12.85 6.64 -4.46
N VAL A 125 -12.45 6.52 -3.19
CA VAL A 125 -11.46 5.53 -2.76
C VAL A 125 -11.92 4.11 -3.11
N ARG A 126 -13.18 3.77 -2.82
CA ARG A 126 -13.76 2.46 -3.16
C ARG A 126 -13.79 2.21 -4.67
N ARG A 127 -14.14 3.22 -5.48
CA ARG A 127 -14.13 3.10 -6.94
C ARG A 127 -12.72 2.85 -7.48
N ILE A 128 -11.72 3.60 -7.03
CA ILE A 128 -10.33 3.42 -7.45
C ILE A 128 -9.84 2.01 -7.06
N ALA A 129 -10.10 1.59 -5.82
CA ALA A 129 -9.73 0.25 -5.35
C ALA A 129 -10.39 -0.86 -6.18
N ALA A 130 -11.67 -0.72 -6.52
CA ALA A 130 -12.39 -1.70 -7.34
C ALA A 130 -11.81 -1.78 -8.76
N VAL A 131 -11.52 -0.64 -9.39
CA VAL A 131 -10.91 -0.58 -10.72
C VAL A 131 -9.51 -1.19 -10.71
N ALA A 132 -8.68 -0.84 -9.71
CA ALA A 132 -7.32 -1.37 -9.58
C ALA A 132 -7.32 -2.89 -9.37
N LEU A 133 -8.25 -3.40 -8.54
CA LEU A 133 -8.41 -4.83 -8.30
C LEU A 133 -8.85 -5.57 -9.57
N GLY A 134 -9.84 -5.02 -10.29
CA GLY A 134 -10.32 -5.59 -11.56
C GLY A 134 -9.24 -5.60 -12.64
N ALA A 135 -8.52 -4.49 -12.81
CA ALA A 135 -7.41 -4.39 -13.77
C ALA A 135 -6.28 -5.37 -13.45
N ASN A 136 -5.91 -5.50 -12.18
CA ASN A 136 -4.92 -6.49 -11.73
C ASN A 136 -5.37 -7.93 -11.99
N TRP A 137 -6.65 -8.23 -11.77
CA TRP A 137 -7.16 -9.57 -11.99
C TRP A 137 -7.21 -9.92 -13.48
N ILE A 138 -7.66 -8.99 -14.33
CA ILE A 138 -7.61 -9.14 -15.80
C ILE A 138 -6.17 -9.36 -16.27
N TYR A 139 -5.20 -8.61 -15.75
CA TYR A 139 -3.79 -8.81 -16.07
C TYR A 139 -3.31 -10.22 -15.72
N LEU A 140 -3.66 -10.72 -14.52
CA LEU A 140 -3.26 -12.07 -14.09
C LEU A 140 -3.91 -13.16 -14.96
N LEU A 141 -5.17 -12.99 -15.33
CA LEU A 141 -5.87 -13.90 -16.24
C LEU A 141 -5.21 -13.91 -17.63
N ALA A 142 -4.98 -12.74 -18.22
CA ALA A 142 -4.36 -12.61 -19.54
C ALA A 142 -2.93 -13.16 -19.57
N ARG A 143 -2.16 -12.96 -18.50
CA ARG A 143 -0.80 -13.50 -18.39
C ARG A 143 -0.80 -15.01 -18.40
N GLU A 144 -1.77 -15.62 -17.73
CA GLU A 144 -1.83 -17.07 -17.61
C GLU A 144 -2.34 -17.72 -18.89
N SER A 145 -3.24 -17.08 -19.63
CA SER A 145 -3.70 -17.59 -20.93
C SER A 145 -2.63 -17.56 -22.04
N ILE A 146 -1.49 -16.90 -21.82
CA ILE A 146 -0.40 -16.77 -22.80
C ILE A 146 0.72 -17.80 -22.55
N LYS A 147 0.75 -18.47 -21.39
CA LYS A 147 1.72 -19.52 -21.08
C LYS A 147 1.23 -20.89 -21.51
#